data_AF-A0A8B7DN61-F1
#
_entry.id   AF-A0A8B7DN61-F1
#
_cell.length_a   1.000
_cell.length_b   1.000
_cell.length_c   1.000
_cell.angle_alpha   90.00
_cell.angle_beta   90.00
_cell.angle_gamma   90.00
#
_symmetry.space_group_name_H-M   'P 1'
#
loop_
_entity.id
_entity.type
_entity.pdbx_description
1 polymer ?
#
loop_
_entity_poly.entity_id
_entity_poly.type
_entity_poly.pdbx_seq_one_letter_code
_entity_poly.pdbx_strand_id
1 'polypeptide(L)'
;ATFNSFVAFHNNQFVEVPKELANIYEAIAGAVYLDTDGNLDEVWRVFFPFMKSLIDFVYNTIPQSILQLLSEAHPDVSFKELPPQVNGEYTCVMSYDKEEFVATAKSYRIAKSILAVKVFEKLKNSSV
;
A
#
# COMPACT_ATOMS: atom_id res chain seq x y z
N ALA A 1 -15.56 4.84 9.71
CA ALA A 1 -14.99 4.42 8.41
C ALA A 1 -13.92 3.39 8.72
N THR A 2 -14.20 2.11 8.50
CA THR A 2 -13.26 1.03 8.81
C THR A 2 -12.16 1.02 7.74
N PHE A 3 -10.95 1.35 8.15
CA PHE A 3 -9.74 1.13 7.35
C PHE A 3 -9.55 -0.39 7.21
N ASN A 4 -10.17 -0.95 6.16
CA ASN A 4 -10.19 -2.40 5.95
C ASN A 4 -8.79 -2.86 5.51
N SER A 5 -8.10 -3.50 6.46
CA SER A 5 -6.84 -4.26 6.35
C SER A 5 -5.67 -3.46 5.77
N PHE A 6 -4.77 -3.02 6.64
CA PHE A 6 -3.47 -2.51 6.21
C PHE A 6 -2.61 -3.73 5.86
N VAL A 7 -2.24 -3.83 4.58
CA VAL A 7 -1.41 -4.92 4.08
C VAL A 7 -0.06 -4.32 3.73
N ALA A 8 0.97 -4.71 4.47
CA ALA A 8 2.34 -4.27 4.22
C ALA A 8 3.04 -5.29 3.32
N PHE A 9 3.87 -4.81 2.39
CA PHE A 9 4.73 -5.70 1.60
C PHE A 9 6.07 -5.86 2.33
N HIS A 10 6.35 -7.07 2.82
CA HIS A 10 7.55 -7.38 3.59
C HIS A 10 8.09 -8.76 3.16
N ASN A 11 9.39 -8.89 2.91
CA ASN A 11 10.03 -10.14 2.45
C ASN A 11 9.30 -10.85 1.29
N ASN A 12 8.96 -10.09 0.24
CA ASN A 12 8.24 -10.58 -0.94
C ASN A 12 6.83 -11.12 -0.68
N GLN A 13 6.24 -10.80 0.47
CA GLN A 13 4.89 -11.24 0.85
C GLN A 13 4.07 -10.08 1.42
N PHE A 14 2.77 -10.14 1.15
CA PHE A 14 1.79 -9.23 1.73
C PHE A 14 1.42 -9.73 3.12
N VAL A 15 1.91 -9.03 4.15
CA VAL A 15 1.65 -9.33 5.56
C VAL A 15 0.48 -8.46 6.03
N GLU A 16 -0.53 -9.08 6.62
CA GLU A 16 -1.57 -8.34 7.33
C GLU A 16 -0.96 -7.71 8.57
N VAL A 17 -1.01 -6.38 8.65
CA VAL A 17 -0.57 -5.65 9.84
C VAL A 17 -1.69 -5.72 10.89
N PRO A 18 -1.38 -6.13 12.14
CA PRO A 18 -2.36 -6.13 13.22
C PRO A 18 -2.95 -4.72 13.42
N LYS A 19 -4.26 -4.58 13.20
CA LYS A 19 -4.96 -3.29 13.30
C LYS A 19 -4.93 -2.74 14.71
N GLU A 20 -4.82 -3.63 15.69
CA GLU A 20 -4.79 -3.33 17.11
C GLU A 20 -3.59 -2.45 17.46
N LEU A 21 -2.46 -2.61 16.76
CA LEU A 21 -1.29 -1.77 16.97
C LEU A 21 -1.54 -0.33 16.54
N ALA A 22 -2.24 -0.12 15.42
CA ALA A 22 -2.64 1.21 14.97
C ALA A 22 -3.62 1.86 15.97
N ASN A 23 -4.61 1.09 16.44
CA ASN A 23 -5.57 1.57 17.44
C ASN A 23 -4.87 2.00 18.74
N ILE A 24 -3.89 1.22 19.22
CA ILE A 24 -3.13 1.55 20.43
C ILE A 24 -2.31 2.83 20.21
N TYR A 25 -1.65 2.97 19.05
CA TYR A 25 -0.88 4.15 18.72
C TYR A 25 -1.75 5.43 18.72
N GLU A 26 -2.92 5.37 18.09
CA GLU A 26 -3.90 6.47 18.07
C GLU A 26 -4.48 6.76 19.46
N ALA A 27 -4.75 5.72 20.26
CA ALA A 27 -5.25 5.88 21.63
C ALA A 27 -4.24 6.58 22.54
N ILE A 28 -2.94 6.29 22.40
CA ILE A 28 -1.88 6.99 23.16
C ILE A 28 -1.84 8.47 22.78
N ALA A 29 -2.00 8.82 21.50
CA ALA A 29 -2.07 10.22 21.08
C ALA A 29 -3.25 10.95 21.74
N GLY A 30 -4.42 10.29 21.79
CA GLY A 30 -5.59 10.80 22.50
C GLY A 30 -5.37 10.95 24.01
N ALA A 31 -4.66 10.02 24.64
CA ALA A 31 -4.33 10.11 26.06
C ALA A 31 -3.42 11.31 26.36
N VAL A 32 -2.37 11.52 25.56
CA VAL A 32 -1.47 12.70 25.70
C VAL A 32 -2.25 14.00 25.47
N TYR A 33 -3.15 14.03 24.48
CA TYR A 33 -3.99 15.20 24.23
C TYR A 33 -4.85 15.56 25.45
N LEU A 34 -5.46 14.57 26.10
CA LEU A 34 -6.29 14.80 27.28
C LEU A 34 -5.46 15.19 28.52
N ASP A 35 -4.30 14.56 28.72
CA ASP A 35 -3.40 14.85 29.86
C ASP A 35 -2.79 16.26 29.78
N THR A 36 -2.74 16.83 28.58
CA THR A 36 -2.20 18.17 28.31
C THR A 36 -3.28 19.24 28.08
N ASP A 37 -4.51 18.98 28.54
CA ASP A 37 -5.67 19.87 28.43
C ASP A 37 -6.00 20.29 26.98
N GLY A 38 -5.84 19.33 26.06
CA GLY A 38 -6.13 19.52 24.64
C GLY A 38 -5.01 20.20 23.84
N ASN A 39 -3.76 20.10 24.27
CA ASN A 39 -2.63 20.72 23.58
C ASN A 39 -2.04 19.82 22.48
N LEU A 40 -2.30 20.19 21.20
CA LEU A 40 -1.75 19.47 20.05
C LEU A 40 -0.24 19.62 19.86
N ASP A 41 0.35 20.73 20.30
CA ASP A 41 1.80 20.93 20.20
C ASP A 41 2.54 19.94 21.09
N GLU A 42 1.98 19.63 22.27
CA GLU A 42 2.54 18.60 23.16
C GLU A 42 2.38 17.19 22.60
N VAL A 43 1.22 16.88 22.00
CA VAL A 43 1.03 15.61 21.27
C VAL A 43 2.08 15.48 20.17
N TRP A 44 2.25 16.52 19.35
CA TRP A 44 3.24 16.53 18.28
C TRP A 44 4.66 16.41 18.81
N ARG A 45 5.01 17.10 19.90
CA ARG A 45 6.33 17.01 20.54
C ARG A 45 6.64 15.57 20.98
N VAL A 46 5.66 14.83 21.49
CA VAL A 46 5.82 13.43 21.92
C VAL A 46 5.88 12.48 20.71
N PHE A 47 5.05 12.68 19.70
CA PHE A 47 4.91 11.74 18.57
C PHE A 47 5.91 11.98 17.44
N PHE A 48 6.37 13.21 17.25
CA PHE A 48 7.26 13.60 16.17
C PHE A 48 8.56 12.77 16.10
N PRO A 49 9.27 12.46 17.21
CA PRO A 49 10.48 11.65 17.16
C PRO A 49 10.25 10.24 16.56
N PHE A 50 9.09 9.62 16.83
CA PHE A 50 8.73 8.31 16.29
C PHE A 50 8.41 8.37 14.79
N MET A 51 7.80 9.48 14.34
CA MET A 51 7.43 9.68 12.95
C MET A 51 8.54 10.29 12.10
N LYS A 52 9.56 10.90 12.73
CA LYS A 52 10.59 11.69 12.06
C LYS A 52 11.28 10.94 10.92
N SER A 53 11.71 9.71 11.18
CA SER A 53 12.38 8.87 10.18
C SER A 53 11.48 8.57 8.98
N LEU A 54 10.19 8.28 9.22
CA LEU A 54 9.21 8.03 8.17
C LEU A 54 8.90 9.31 7.37
N ILE A 55 8.73 10.44 8.06
CA ILE A 55 8.50 11.74 7.43
C ILE A 55 9.70 12.11 6.56
N ASP A 56 10.91 11.98 7.07
CA ASP A 56 12.13 12.28 6.32
C ASP A 56 12.28 11.33 5.12
N PHE A 57 11.96 10.05 5.28
CA PHE A 57 11.95 9.09 4.16
C PHE A 57 10.97 9.51 3.06
N VAL A 58 9.72 9.83 3.41
CA VAL A 58 8.67 10.22 2.45
C VAL A 58 8.93 11.60 1.86
N TYR A 59 9.52 12.52 2.62
CA TYR A 59 9.87 13.84 2.12
C TYR A 59 10.98 13.78 1.07
N ASN A 60 12.01 12.96 1.31
CA ASN A 60 13.13 12.79 0.39
C ASN A 60 12.84 11.78 -0.74
N THR A 61 11.86 10.91 -0.56
CA THR A 61 11.45 9.90 -1.53
C THR A 61 10.01 10.22 -1.92
N ILE A 62 9.80 10.91 -3.05
CA ILE A 62 8.45 11.02 -3.63
C ILE A 62 7.95 9.59 -3.78
N PRO A 63 6.89 9.16 -3.07
CA PRO A 63 6.41 7.80 -3.18
C PRO A 63 5.76 7.63 -4.56
N GLN A 64 6.57 7.28 -5.56
CA GLN A 64 6.04 6.91 -6.86
C GLN A 64 5.38 5.54 -6.68
N SER A 65 4.07 5.50 -6.93
CA SER A 65 3.34 4.25 -6.96
C SER A 65 3.99 3.31 -7.97
N ILE A 66 4.14 2.03 -7.64
CA ILE A 66 4.64 1.01 -8.58
C ILE A 66 3.80 0.99 -9.86
N LEU A 67 2.50 1.29 -9.76
CA LEU A 67 1.62 1.44 -10.92
C LEU A 67 2.04 2.60 -11.83
N GLN A 68 2.48 3.70 -11.23
CA GLN A 68 2.95 4.87 -11.97
C GLN A 68 4.29 4.59 -12.63
N LEU A 69 5.26 4.02 -11.90
CA LEU A 69 6.55 3.58 -12.45
C LEU A 69 6.37 2.61 -13.62
N LEU A 70 5.47 1.64 -13.47
CA LEU A 70 5.19 0.64 -14.49
C LEU A 70 4.50 1.25 -15.72
N SER A 71 3.56 2.17 -15.50
CA SER A 71 2.88 2.88 -16.59
C SER A 71 3.80 3.87 -17.33
N GLU A 72 4.75 4.49 -16.62
CA GLU A 72 5.73 5.41 -17.20
C GLU A 72 6.80 4.64 -18.00
N ALA A 73 7.28 3.51 -17.48
CA ALA A 73 8.27 2.67 -18.16
C ALA A 73 7.69 1.87 -19.34
N HIS A 74 6.43 1.45 -19.24
CA HIS A 74 5.78 0.56 -20.20
C HIS A 74 4.35 1.04 -20.52
N PRO A 75 4.19 2.00 -21.45
CA PRO A 75 2.88 2.52 -21.83
C PRO A 75 1.97 1.48 -22.52
N ASP A 76 2.53 0.35 -22.97
CA ASP A 76 1.80 -0.76 -23.59
C ASP A 76 1.03 -1.63 -22.58
N VAL A 77 1.22 -1.38 -21.28
CA VAL A 77 0.51 -2.07 -20.19
C VAL A 77 -0.94 -1.61 -20.13
N SER A 78 -1.88 -2.55 -20.30
CA SER A 78 -3.31 -2.28 -20.08
C SER A 78 -3.86 -3.10 -18.93
N PHE A 79 -4.68 -2.49 -18.07
CA PHE A 79 -5.36 -3.16 -16.95
C PHE A 79 -6.85 -3.26 -17.22
N LYS A 80 -7.44 -4.42 -16.95
CA LYS A 80 -8.86 -4.69 -17.01
C LYS A 80 -9.36 -5.26 -15.68
N GLU A 81 -10.52 -4.77 -15.25
CA GLU A 81 -11.27 -5.34 -14.13
C GLU A 81 -12.25 -6.38 -14.67
N LEU A 82 -12.24 -7.57 -14.08
CA LEU A 82 -13.23 -8.60 -14.34
C LEU A 82 -14.33 -8.54 -13.27
N PRO A 83 -15.56 -8.94 -13.60
CA PRO A 83 -16.66 -8.96 -12.63
C PRO A 83 -16.28 -9.80 -11.40
N PRO A 84 -16.77 -9.40 -10.21
CA PRO A 84 -16.47 -10.12 -8.99
C PRO A 84 -16.92 -11.58 -9.10
N GLN A 85 -16.07 -12.49 -8.65
CA GLN A 85 -16.38 -13.91 -8.62
C GLN A 85 -17.46 -14.18 -7.56
N VAL A 86 -18.06 -15.38 -7.62
CA VAL A 86 -19.15 -15.81 -6.73
C VAL A 86 -18.73 -15.76 -5.24
N ASN A 87 -17.43 -15.81 -4.96
CA ASN A 87 -16.83 -15.71 -3.63
C ASN A 87 -16.63 -14.26 -3.12
N GLY A 88 -16.96 -13.24 -3.92
CA GLY A 88 -16.75 -11.83 -3.59
C GLY A 88 -15.34 -11.30 -3.85
N GLU A 89 -14.48 -12.09 -4.51
CA GLU A 89 -13.14 -11.65 -4.89
C GLU A 89 -13.12 -10.92 -6.24
N TYR A 90 -12.25 -9.92 -6.34
CA TYR A 90 -12.03 -9.12 -7.54
C TYR A 90 -10.83 -9.66 -8.30
N THR A 91 -10.98 -9.78 -9.61
CA THR A 91 -9.91 -10.22 -10.49
C THR A 91 -9.46 -9.07 -11.39
N CYS A 92 -8.15 -8.82 -11.41
CA CYS A 92 -7.53 -7.88 -12.33
C CYS A 92 -6.72 -8.66 -13.36
N VAL A 93 -6.89 -8.32 -14.62
CA VAL A 93 -6.10 -8.83 -15.75
C VAL A 93 -5.26 -7.69 -16.29
N MET A 94 -3.99 -7.97 -16.57
CA MET A 94 -3.06 -7.04 -17.21
C MET A 94 -2.51 -7.68 -18.46
N SER A 95 -2.55 -6.97 -19.58
CA SER A 95 -1.93 -7.40 -20.83
C SER A 95 -0.65 -6.60 -21.07
N TYR A 96 0.47 -7.28 -21.28
CA TYR A 96 1.78 -6.70 -21.63
C TYR A 96 2.52 -7.63 -22.61
N ASP A 97 3.04 -7.07 -23.71
CA ASP A 97 3.80 -7.79 -24.74
C ASP A 97 3.16 -9.12 -25.20
N LYS A 98 1.83 -9.10 -25.44
CA LYS A 98 1.00 -10.25 -25.84
C LYS A 98 0.87 -11.37 -24.79
N GLU A 99 1.41 -11.19 -23.60
CA GLU A 99 1.13 -12.03 -22.44
C GLU A 99 0.03 -11.39 -21.59
N GLU A 100 -0.80 -12.24 -20.97
CA GLU A 100 -1.80 -11.82 -20.00
C GLU A 100 -1.42 -12.34 -18.61
N PHE A 101 -1.46 -11.42 -17.63
CA PHE A 101 -1.23 -11.71 -16.23
C PHE A 101 -2.53 -11.50 -15.46
N VAL A 102 -2.80 -12.39 -14.50
CA VAL A 102 -4.02 -12.35 -13.70
C VAL A 102 -3.67 -12.34 -12.20
N ALA A 103 -4.38 -11.53 -11.43
CA ALA A 103 -4.36 -11.55 -9.97
C ALA A 103 -5.78 -11.42 -9.41
N THR A 104 -6.04 -12.18 -8.34
CA THR A 104 -7.32 -12.17 -7.62
C THR A 104 -7.09 -11.75 -6.18
N ALA A 105 -7.94 -10.87 -5.65
CA ALA A 105 -7.84 -10.37 -4.28
C ALA A 105 -9.21 -9.93 -3.72
N LYS A 106 -9.25 -9.63 -2.42
CA LYS A 106 -10.44 -9.10 -1.72
C LYS A 106 -10.91 -7.73 -2.22
N SER A 107 -10.11 -7.03 -3.03
CA SER A 107 -10.43 -5.74 -3.64
C SER A 107 -9.66 -5.54 -4.94
N TYR A 108 -10.27 -4.88 -5.92
CA TYR A 108 -9.62 -4.52 -7.19
C TYR A 108 -8.32 -3.74 -7.00
N ARG A 109 -8.27 -2.81 -6.03
CA ARG A 109 -7.06 -2.01 -5.75
C ARG A 109 -5.87 -2.88 -5.33
N ILE A 110 -6.14 -3.93 -4.54
CA ILE A 110 -5.13 -4.88 -4.08
C ILE A 110 -4.71 -5.78 -5.24
N ALA A 111 -5.66 -6.33 -6.00
CA ALA A 111 -5.40 -7.17 -7.16
C ALA A 111 -4.50 -6.45 -8.19
N LYS A 112 -4.84 -5.18 -8.51
CA LYS A 112 -4.06 -4.34 -9.41
C LYS A 112 -2.63 -4.08 -8.91
N SER A 113 -2.47 -3.85 -7.61
CA SER A 113 -1.16 -3.59 -6.99
C SER A 113 -0.28 -4.85 -6.98
N ILE A 114 -0.84 -6.01 -6.60
CA ILE A 114 -0.15 -7.32 -6.66
C ILE A 114 0.34 -7.59 -8.09
N LEU A 115 -0.54 -7.37 -9.06
CA LEU A 115 -0.26 -7.63 -10.45
C LEU A 115 0.87 -6.73 -10.98
N ALA A 116 0.84 -5.45 -10.64
CA ALA A 116 1.88 -4.50 -11.00
C ALA A 116 3.25 -4.88 -10.43
N VAL A 117 3.31 -5.29 -9.15
CA VAL A 117 4.55 -5.78 -8.53
C VAL A 117 5.06 -7.02 -9.26
N LYS A 118 4.18 -8.00 -9.51
CA LYS A 118 4.55 -9.27 -10.17
C LYS A 118 5.13 -9.05 -11.57
N VAL A 119 4.54 -8.15 -12.36
CA VAL A 119 5.04 -7.82 -13.69
C VAL A 119 6.34 -7.03 -13.61
N PHE A 120 6.41 -6.05 -12.72
CA PHE A 120 7.64 -5.27 -12.52
C PHE A 120 8.84 -6.17 -12.11
N GLU A 121 8.64 -7.15 -11.23
CA GLU A 121 9.66 -8.14 -10.87
C GLU A 121 10.08 -9.00 -12.06
N LYS A 122 9.12 -9.49 -12.87
CA LYS A 122 9.42 -10.28 -14.07
C LYS A 122 10.27 -9.47 -15.07
N LEU A 123 9.93 -8.20 -15.28
CA LEU A 123 10.67 -7.31 -16.18
C LEU A 123 12.07 -6.98 -15.66
N LYS A 124 12.22 -6.80 -14.35
CA LYS A 124 13.52 -6.59 -13.72
C LYS A 124 14.42 -7.83 -13.84
N ASN A 125 13.86 -9.03 -13.68
CA ASN A 125 14.60 -10.29 -13.75
C ASN A 125 14.96 -10.71 -15.19
N SER A 126 14.19 -10.29 -16.20
CA SER A 126 14.53 -10.52 -17.63
C SER A 126 15.63 -9.59 -18.15
N SER A 127 15.99 -8.56 -17.39
CA SER A 127 17.02 -7.57 -17.76
C SER A 127 18.44 -7.96 -17.29
N VAL A 128 18.65 -9.20 -16.85
CA VAL A 128 19.94 -9.76 -16.39
C VAL A 128 20.37 -10.93 -17.26
#